data_AF-A0A834R0B8-F1
#
_entry.id   AF-A0A834R0B8-F1
#
_cell.length_a   1.000
_cell.length_b   1.000
_cell.length_c   1.000
_cell.angle_alpha   90.00
_cell.angle_beta   90.00
_cell.angle_gamma   90.00
#
_symmetry.space_group_name_H-M   'P 1'
#
loop_
_entity.id
_entity.type
_entity.pdbx_description
1 polymer ?
#
loop_
_entity_poly.entity_id
_entity_poly.type
_entity_poly.pdbx_seq_one_letter_code
_entity_poly.pdbx_strand_id
1 'polypeptide(L)'
;MELIHLPDHEIYSYEYNEEDEEQKNFTSKQVIEKIYEDYFEIDSETLELQYHNVLALWIVCDINEENLGYGSKNNVDQMDQIDSNQCDQSDSKAYASQLRLQLKDDHRLIEVKTKMMSLLKRKNFICRFRLGRNGYLRIEEEESIKDHKLLKFLYLEAKENIRNNFYPLSNLQRVELDKIQFMLEEDAKTSTFYKVFKQKTRTLSCRNSLKRMRNQFQLLKYARNQDGFEEKSKIDLYREYLQKCHQFVPCYGGFFYEGQMERSIRESILHKRFYDKKILVAINQNGLHLINLECPKIMFSIPFHDLCYGILRPKKDCHHYCFYLKISSDKTKQIFTHYPSFIEKTLQQFIINEK
;
A
#
# COMPACT_ATOMS: atom_id res chain seq x y z
N MET A 1 -3.71 -25.60 -11.26
CA MET A 1 -3.61 -24.16 -10.98
C MET A 1 -4.40 -23.90 -9.71
N GLU A 2 -3.73 -23.67 -8.59
CA GLU A 2 -4.43 -23.32 -7.35
C GLU A 2 -4.25 -21.83 -7.11
N LEU A 3 -5.28 -21.04 -7.43
CA LEU A 3 -5.48 -19.79 -6.72
C LEU A 3 -5.64 -20.19 -5.26
N ILE A 4 -4.60 -19.99 -4.44
CA ILE A 4 -4.70 -20.31 -3.02
C ILE A 4 -5.79 -19.40 -2.48
N HIS A 5 -6.95 -20.00 -2.23
CA HIS A 5 -8.10 -19.39 -1.59
C HIS A 5 -7.74 -19.20 -0.13
N LEU A 6 -6.90 -18.20 0.11
CA LEU A 6 -6.70 -17.69 1.44
C LEU A 6 -8.02 -17.03 1.87
N PRO A 7 -8.38 -17.08 3.17
CA PRO A 7 -9.62 -16.52 3.71
C PRO A 7 -9.83 -15.06 3.26
N ASP A 8 -11.03 -14.49 3.46
CA ASP A 8 -11.50 -13.14 3.06
C ASP A 8 -10.60 -11.92 3.42
N HIS A 9 -9.34 -12.14 3.81
CA HIS A 9 -8.34 -11.21 4.29
C HIS A 9 -7.02 -11.22 3.50
N GLU A 10 -6.86 -12.03 2.45
CA GLU A 10 -5.63 -12.05 1.65
C GLU A 10 -5.94 -11.81 0.15
N ILE A 11 -5.35 -10.73 -0.40
CA ILE A 11 -5.37 -10.45 -1.84
C ILE A 11 -4.73 -11.65 -2.56
N TYR A 12 -5.41 -12.17 -3.59
CA TYR A 12 -5.00 -13.33 -4.39
C TYR A 12 -3.52 -13.28 -4.75
N SER A 13 -2.70 -14.02 -4.02
CA SER A 13 -1.33 -14.29 -4.39
C SER A 13 -1.34 -15.38 -5.45
N TYR A 14 -0.78 -15.06 -6.60
CA TYR A 14 -0.52 -16.07 -7.63
C TYR A 14 0.80 -16.76 -7.28
N GLU A 15 0.69 -17.99 -6.77
CA GLU A 15 1.86 -18.85 -6.59
C GLU A 15 2.15 -19.54 -7.91
N TYR A 16 3.07 -18.93 -8.65
CA TYR A 16 3.67 -19.50 -9.85
C TYR A 16 4.42 -20.79 -9.48
N ASN A 17 4.02 -21.92 -10.08
CA ASN A 17 4.73 -23.18 -9.92
C ASN A 17 5.90 -23.23 -10.91
N GLU A 18 7.13 -23.18 -10.39
CA GLU A 18 8.34 -23.21 -11.23
C GLU A 18 8.57 -24.55 -11.93
N GLU A 19 7.93 -25.62 -11.46
CA GLU A 19 8.06 -26.97 -12.01
C GLU A 19 7.05 -27.26 -13.13
N ASP A 20 6.03 -26.41 -13.29
CA ASP A 20 5.01 -26.55 -14.33
C ASP A 20 5.49 -25.92 -15.65
N GLU A 21 5.83 -26.76 -16.64
CA GLU A 21 6.31 -26.34 -17.97
C GLU A 21 5.32 -25.46 -18.74
N GLU A 22 4.02 -25.60 -18.49
CA GLU A 22 3.00 -24.78 -19.14
C GLU A 22 3.00 -23.36 -18.54
N GLN A 23 3.12 -23.26 -17.22
CA GLN A 23 3.17 -21.99 -16.52
C GLN A 23 4.45 -21.20 -16.81
N LYS A 24 5.57 -21.87 -17.12
CA LYS A 24 6.87 -21.23 -17.43
C LYS A 24 6.81 -20.16 -18.50
N ASN A 25 5.90 -20.30 -19.46
CA ASN A 25 5.80 -19.39 -20.59
C ASN A 25 4.65 -18.39 -20.46
N PHE A 26 3.93 -18.38 -19.34
CA PHE A 26 2.85 -17.42 -19.17
C PHE A 26 3.35 -15.99 -19.12
N THR A 27 2.71 -15.18 -19.95
CA THR A 27 2.76 -13.73 -19.91
C THR A 27 1.82 -13.20 -18.84
N SER A 28 2.03 -11.96 -18.39
CA SER A 28 1.13 -11.37 -17.39
C SER A 28 -0.31 -11.28 -17.88
N LYS A 29 -0.50 -10.99 -19.18
CA LYS A 29 -1.82 -10.95 -19.82
C LYS A 29 -2.54 -12.30 -19.71
N GLN A 30 -1.87 -13.38 -20.09
CA GLN A 30 -2.46 -14.74 -20.05
C GLN A 30 -2.85 -15.15 -18.62
N VAL A 31 -2.06 -14.76 -17.62
CA VAL A 31 -2.42 -15.01 -16.21
C VAL A 31 -3.68 -14.24 -15.82
N ILE A 32 -3.79 -12.97 -16.22
CA ILE A 32 -4.96 -12.14 -15.94
C ILE A 32 -6.20 -12.70 -16.65
N GLU A 33 -6.11 -13.00 -17.95
CA GLU A 33 -7.18 -13.61 -18.75
C GLU A 33 -7.70 -14.88 -18.08
N LYS A 34 -6.79 -15.78 -17.67
CA LYS A 34 -7.16 -17.01 -16.98
C LYS A 34 -7.83 -16.78 -15.62
N ILE A 35 -7.37 -15.80 -14.84
CA ILE A 35 -8.04 -15.46 -13.57
C ILE A 35 -9.46 -14.93 -13.83
N TYR A 36 -9.65 -14.14 -14.89
CA TYR A 36 -10.98 -13.67 -15.26
C TYR A 36 -11.92 -14.81 -15.68
N GLU A 37 -11.44 -15.74 -16.49
CA GLU A 37 -12.19 -16.93 -16.87
C GLU A 37 -12.55 -17.78 -15.65
N ASP A 38 -11.56 -18.12 -14.81
CA ASP A 38 -11.72 -19.05 -13.70
C ASP A 38 -12.51 -18.46 -12.51
N TYR A 39 -12.25 -17.19 -12.15
CA TYR A 39 -12.80 -16.58 -10.94
C TYR A 39 -13.98 -15.67 -11.21
N PHE A 40 -13.93 -14.90 -12.29
CA PHE A 40 -14.98 -13.95 -12.62
C PHE A 40 -16.06 -14.55 -13.51
N GLU A 41 -15.83 -15.72 -14.10
CA GLU A 41 -16.76 -16.40 -15.03
C GLU A 41 -17.08 -15.51 -16.24
N ILE A 42 -16.10 -14.70 -16.66
CA ILE A 42 -16.23 -13.79 -17.81
C ILE A 42 -15.55 -14.47 -19.00
N ASP A 43 -16.29 -14.64 -20.10
CA ASP A 43 -15.71 -15.16 -21.34
C ASP A 43 -14.74 -14.16 -22.00
N SER A 44 -13.82 -14.69 -22.80
CA SER A 44 -12.74 -13.90 -23.42
C SER A 44 -13.24 -12.79 -24.35
N GLU A 45 -14.40 -12.98 -25.01
CA GLU A 45 -15.02 -11.95 -25.87
C GLU A 45 -15.58 -10.76 -25.07
N THR A 46 -16.17 -11.02 -23.90
CA THR A 46 -16.65 -9.96 -22.98
C THR A 46 -15.48 -9.26 -22.26
N LEU A 47 -14.34 -9.95 -22.14
CA LEU A 47 -13.15 -9.48 -21.44
C LEU A 47 -12.44 -8.31 -22.12
N GLU A 48 -12.38 -8.29 -23.45
CA GLU A 48 -11.70 -7.25 -24.24
C GLU A 48 -12.42 -5.89 -24.15
N LEU A 49 -13.72 -5.88 -23.88
CA LEU A 49 -14.55 -4.67 -23.97
C LEU A 49 -14.72 -3.91 -22.64
N GLN A 50 -14.50 -4.55 -21.48
CA GLN A 50 -14.82 -3.92 -20.17
C GLN A 50 -13.79 -4.13 -19.06
N TYR A 51 -12.93 -5.16 -19.12
CA TYR A 51 -12.21 -5.63 -17.91
C TYR A 51 -10.70 -5.59 -17.98
N HIS A 52 -10.11 -5.65 -19.18
CA HIS A 52 -8.64 -5.71 -19.37
C HIS A 52 -7.85 -4.58 -18.71
N ASN A 53 -8.49 -3.46 -18.39
CA ASN A 53 -7.82 -2.29 -17.82
C ASN A 53 -8.00 -2.13 -16.31
N VAL A 54 -8.84 -2.94 -15.66
CA VAL A 54 -9.14 -2.76 -14.23
C VAL A 54 -8.08 -3.40 -13.34
N LEU A 55 -7.66 -4.62 -13.68
CA LEU A 55 -6.68 -5.38 -12.92
C LEU A 55 -5.35 -5.46 -13.67
N ALA A 56 -4.28 -5.61 -12.91
CA ALA A 56 -2.94 -5.86 -13.43
C ALA A 56 -2.22 -6.87 -12.56
N LEU A 57 -1.23 -7.55 -13.13
CA LEU A 57 -0.35 -8.43 -12.38
C LEU A 57 0.81 -7.61 -11.82
N TRP A 58 1.07 -7.78 -10.53
CA TRP A 58 2.14 -7.12 -9.80
C TRP A 58 3.17 -8.13 -9.33
N ILE A 59 4.45 -7.79 -9.41
CA ILE A 59 5.50 -8.48 -8.66
C ILE A 59 5.74 -7.75 -7.34
N VAL A 60 5.69 -8.50 -6.25
CA VAL A 60 5.95 -8.04 -4.90
C VAL A 60 7.21 -8.74 -4.38
N CYS A 61 8.22 -7.96 -4.04
CA CYS A 61 9.47 -8.45 -3.48
C CYS A 61 9.58 -8.03 -2.01
N ASP A 62 9.55 -8.99 -1.10
CA ASP A 62 9.70 -8.79 0.34
C ASP A 62 11.13 -9.12 0.79
N ILE A 63 11.71 -8.32 1.70
CA ILE A 63 12.95 -8.69 2.40
C ILE A 63 12.63 -9.51 3.65
N ASN A 64 13.16 -10.72 3.78
CA ASN A 64 13.19 -11.40 5.09
C ASN A 64 14.11 -10.61 6.04
N GLU A 65 13.52 -9.96 7.05
CA GLU A 65 14.23 -9.14 8.04
C GLU A 65 15.13 -9.94 8.99
N GLU A 66 15.05 -11.27 9.01
CA GLU A 66 15.80 -12.14 9.95
C GLU A 66 17.34 -12.04 9.86
N ASN A 67 17.89 -11.31 8.88
CA ASN A 67 19.34 -11.17 8.72
C ASN A 67 19.81 -9.74 8.36
N LEU A 68 18.97 -8.73 8.55
CA LEU A 68 19.41 -7.33 8.42
C LEU A 68 20.01 -6.87 9.75
N GLY A 69 21.33 -7.02 9.88
CA GLY A 69 22.15 -6.45 10.95
C GLY A 69 22.18 -4.91 10.93
N TYR A 70 21.03 -4.25 11.00
CA TYR A 70 20.92 -2.84 11.32
C TYR A 70 21.01 -2.65 12.83
N GLY A 71 22.23 -2.73 13.31
CA GLY A 71 22.64 -2.32 14.64
C GLY A 71 24.13 -2.06 14.57
N SER A 72 24.52 -0.79 14.59
CA SER A 72 25.88 -0.42 14.95
C SER A 72 26.24 -1.20 16.22
N LYS A 73 27.30 -2.02 16.17
CA LYS A 73 27.79 -2.84 17.30
C LYS A 73 28.30 -2.01 18.48
N ASN A 74 28.09 -0.70 18.49
CA ASN A 74 28.48 0.17 19.58
C ASN A 74 27.20 0.77 20.17
N ASN A 75 26.84 0.29 21.37
CA ASN A 75 25.84 0.80 22.35
C ASN A 75 24.84 -0.27 22.85
N VAL A 76 25.26 -1.52 23.02
CA VAL A 76 24.43 -2.54 23.72
C VAL A 76 24.69 -2.58 25.24
N ASP A 77 25.73 -1.91 25.75
CA ASP A 77 26.08 -2.05 27.18
C ASP A 77 25.44 -1.03 28.14
N GLN A 78 24.44 -0.25 27.72
CA GLN A 78 23.71 0.65 28.63
C GLN A 78 22.22 0.75 28.30
N MET A 79 21.47 -0.34 28.45
CA MET A 79 20.01 -0.25 28.57
C MET A 79 19.41 -1.44 29.34
N ASP A 80 20.04 -1.80 30.45
CA ASP A 80 19.35 -2.53 31.51
C ASP A 80 18.65 -1.51 32.44
N GLN A 81 17.40 -1.83 32.78
CA GLN A 81 16.50 -1.14 33.71
C GLN A 81 15.63 -0.01 33.12
N ILE A 82 14.60 -0.35 32.32
CA ILE A 82 13.26 0.27 32.47
C ILE A 82 12.17 -0.78 32.19
N ASP A 83 11.41 -1.06 33.24
CA ASP A 83 10.13 -1.76 33.41
C ASP A 83 9.56 -2.61 32.26
N SER A 84 9.47 -3.90 32.58
CA SER A 84 8.62 -4.92 31.97
C SER A 84 7.13 -4.55 32.09
N ASN A 85 6.53 -4.13 30.98
CA ASN A 85 5.11 -4.38 30.71
C ASN A 85 5.02 -5.03 29.33
N GLN A 86 4.81 -6.34 29.35
CA GLN A 86 4.64 -7.20 28.18
C GLN A 86 3.47 -6.67 27.32
N CYS A 87 3.79 -6.07 26.18
CA CYS A 87 2.89 -5.96 25.05
C CYS A 87 3.26 -7.11 24.13
N ASP A 88 2.30 -8.00 23.87
CA ASP A 88 2.46 -9.20 23.05
C ASP A 88 3.26 -8.93 21.78
N GLN A 89 4.30 -9.75 21.60
CA GLN A 89 5.26 -9.69 20.50
C GLN A 89 4.73 -10.33 19.20
N SER A 90 3.43 -10.64 19.09
CA SER A 90 2.91 -11.47 17.99
C SER A 90 2.53 -10.72 16.70
N ASP A 91 2.37 -9.39 16.72
CA ASP A 91 1.92 -8.64 15.52
C ASP A 91 3.04 -7.81 14.85
N SER A 92 4.29 -8.06 15.25
CA SER A 92 5.47 -7.36 14.74
C SER A 92 6.13 -8.13 13.59
N LYS A 93 5.45 -8.27 12.44
CA LYS A 93 6.20 -8.29 11.18
C LYS A 93 6.66 -6.86 10.94
N ALA A 94 7.88 -6.58 11.38
CA ALA A 94 8.55 -5.34 11.04
C ALA A 94 8.67 -5.24 9.50
N TYR A 95 8.73 -4.00 9.02
CA TYR A 95 8.53 -3.64 7.62
C TYR A 95 9.69 -4.16 6.77
N ALA A 96 9.59 -5.42 6.36
CA ALA A 96 10.23 -5.94 5.18
C ALA A 96 9.98 -4.94 4.04
N SER A 97 11.02 -4.26 3.56
CA SER A 97 10.85 -3.29 2.49
C SER A 97 10.20 -3.97 1.29
N GLN A 98 8.98 -3.55 0.95
CA GLN A 98 8.20 -4.18 -0.11
C GLN A 98 8.36 -3.37 -1.40
N LEU A 99 9.05 -3.93 -2.38
CA LEU A 99 9.00 -3.38 -3.74
C LEU A 99 7.79 -3.97 -4.45
N ARG A 100 6.85 -3.13 -4.89
CA ARG A 100 5.68 -3.53 -5.69
C ARG A 100 5.77 -2.89 -7.08
N LEU A 101 5.80 -3.71 -8.12
CA LEU A 101 5.91 -3.25 -9.50
C LEU A 101 4.83 -3.91 -10.35
N GLN A 102 4.06 -3.10 -11.08
CA GLN A 102 3.12 -3.58 -12.08
C GLN A 102 3.89 -4.14 -13.29
N LEU A 103 3.44 -5.28 -13.79
CA LEU A 103 3.96 -5.91 -15.00
C LEU A 103 3.23 -5.39 -16.23
N LYS A 104 3.93 -5.41 -17.36
CA LYS A 104 3.31 -5.22 -18.67
C LYS A 104 2.74 -6.53 -19.18
N ASP A 105 1.75 -6.46 -20.04
CA ASP A 105 1.04 -7.58 -20.64
C ASP A 105 1.97 -8.65 -21.22
N ASP A 106 3.04 -8.22 -21.90
CA ASP A 106 4.03 -9.07 -22.57
C ASP A 106 5.13 -9.61 -21.64
N HIS A 107 5.19 -9.16 -20.38
CA HIS A 107 6.18 -9.66 -19.43
C HIS A 107 5.93 -11.13 -19.09
N ARG A 108 6.94 -11.97 -19.34
CA ARG A 108 6.97 -13.37 -18.92
C ARG A 108 7.35 -13.49 -17.45
N LEU A 109 6.55 -14.23 -16.68
CA LEU A 109 6.70 -14.31 -15.23
C LEU A 109 8.08 -14.84 -14.82
N ILE A 110 8.56 -15.93 -15.43
CA ILE A 110 9.85 -16.54 -15.10
C ILE A 110 11.04 -15.60 -15.37
N GLU A 111 11.00 -14.87 -16.49
CA GLU A 111 12.05 -13.94 -16.89
C GLU A 111 12.09 -12.75 -15.93
N VAL A 112 10.92 -12.20 -15.57
CA VAL A 112 10.82 -11.12 -14.59
C VAL A 112 11.30 -11.57 -13.21
N LYS A 113 10.86 -12.74 -12.72
CA LYS A 113 11.26 -13.27 -11.42
C LYS A 113 12.77 -13.48 -11.36
N THR A 114 13.34 -14.14 -12.37
CA THR A 114 14.79 -14.37 -12.49
C THR A 114 15.56 -13.05 -12.51
N LYS A 115 15.08 -12.07 -13.29
CA LYS A 115 15.71 -10.75 -13.36
C LYS A 115 15.62 -10.00 -12.03
N MET A 116 14.48 -9.99 -11.36
CA MET A 116 14.33 -9.36 -10.04
C MET A 116 15.24 -10.00 -9.00
N MET A 117 15.29 -11.35 -8.93
CA MET A 117 16.20 -12.06 -8.04
C MET A 117 17.67 -11.69 -8.32
N SER A 118 18.05 -11.56 -9.59
CA SER A 118 19.41 -11.15 -9.97
C SER A 118 19.74 -9.69 -9.65
N LEU A 119 18.77 -8.79 -9.78
CA LEU A 119 18.93 -7.35 -9.51
C LEU A 119 19.03 -7.06 -8.02
N LEU A 120 18.24 -7.79 -7.23
CA LEU A 120 18.18 -7.57 -5.80
C LEU A 120 19.42 -8.10 -5.06
N LYS A 121 20.24 -8.98 -5.68
CA LYS A 121 21.57 -9.44 -5.23
C LYS A 121 21.69 -9.80 -3.73
N ARG A 122 20.58 -10.10 -3.05
CA ARG A 122 20.55 -10.47 -1.64
C ARG A 122 19.82 -11.80 -1.52
N LYS A 123 20.37 -12.71 -0.73
CA LYS A 123 19.89 -14.10 -0.57
C LYS A 123 18.51 -14.23 0.09
N ASN A 124 17.89 -13.13 0.51
CA ASN A 124 16.78 -13.12 1.45
C ASN A 124 15.51 -12.43 0.91
N PHE A 125 15.35 -12.33 -0.42
CA PHE A 125 14.12 -11.79 -1.01
C PHE A 125 13.17 -12.91 -1.43
N ILE A 126 11.90 -12.73 -1.10
CA ILE A 126 10.81 -13.55 -1.62
C ILE A 126 10.08 -12.72 -2.67
N CYS A 127 10.09 -13.18 -3.93
CA CYS A 127 9.33 -12.58 -5.02
C CYS A 127 8.03 -13.36 -5.23
N ARG A 128 6.90 -12.68 -5.14
CA ARG A 128 5.56 -13.24 -5.37
C ARG A 128 4.82 -12.42 -6.41
N PHE A 129 3.97 -13.08 -7.20
CA PHE A 129 3.04 -12.38 -8.06
C PHE A 129 1.72 -12.17 -7.32
N ARG A 130 1.11 -11.02 -7.53
CA ARG A 130 -0.19 -10.67 -6.95
C ARG A 130 -1.03 -10.02 -8.02
N LEU A 131 -2.31 -10.38 -8.06
CA LEU A 131 -3.27 -9.55 -8.77
C LEU A 131 -3.49 -8.28 -7.96
N GLY A 132 -3.67 -7.15 -8.64
CA GLY A 132 -4.00 -5.88 -8.00
C GLY A 132 -4.71 -4.97 -8.99
N ARG A 133 -5.23 -3.85 -8.50
CA ARG A 133 -5.75 -2.76 -9.31
C ARG A 133 -4.67 -2.33 -10.30
N ASN A 134 -5.05 -2.06 -11.53
CA ASN A 134 -4.18 -1.39 -12.48
C ASN A 134 -3.89 0.03 -11.96
N GLY A 135 -2.62 0.36 -11.76
CA GLY A 135 -2.20 1.67 -11.24
C GLY A 135 -2.57 2.82 -12.19
N TYR A 136 -2.86 2.53 -13.45
CA TYR A 136 -3.27 3.50 -14.47
C TYR A 136 -4.77 3.59 -14.68
N LEU A 137 -5.58 2.75 -14.01
CA LEU A 137 -7.03 2.85 -14.07
C LEU A 137 -7.50 4.22 -13.55
N ARG A 138 -8.35 4.91 -14.31
CA ARG A 138 -8.91 6.18 -13.87
C ARG A 138 -10.03 5.97 -12.87
N ILE A 139 -10.24 6.96 -12.00
CA ILE A 139 -11.29 6.88 -10.98
C ILE A 139 -12.67 6.87 -11.61
N GLU A 140 -12.88 7.66 -12.67
CA GLU A 140 -14.17 7.70 -13.39
C GLU A 140 -14.51 6.35 -14.05
N GLU A 141 -13.48 5.64 -14.53
CA GLU A 141 -13.63 4.29 -15.07
C GLU A 141 -13.94 3.29 -13.96
N GLU A 142 -13.25 3.41 -12.83
CA GLU A 142 -13.50 2.58 -11.63
C GLU A 142 -14.92 2.76 -11.07
N GLU A 143 -15.42 4.00 -11.03
CA GLU A 143 -16.78 4.32 -10.57
C GLU A 143 -17.88 3.73 -11.47
N SER A 144 -17.56 3.48 -12.75
CA SER A 144 -18.49 2.88 -13.71
C SER A 144 -18.67 1.36 -13.53
N ILE A 145 -17.85 0.72 -12.69
CA ILE A 145 -17.85 -0.73 -12.48
C ILE A 145 -19.16 -1.19 -11.82
N LYS A 146 -19.77 -2.21 -12.44
CA LYS A 146 -21.00 -2.86 -11.95
C LYS A 146 -20.78 -4.26 -11.40
N ASP A 147 -19.68 -4.90 -11.77
CA ASP A 147 -19.38 -6.26 -11.35
C ASP A 147 -19.09 -6.33 -9.84
N HIS A 148 -19.83 -7.19 -9.14
CA HIS A 148 -19.74 -7.34 -7.69
C HIS A 148 -18.41 -7.97 -7.25
N LYS A 149 -17.89 -8.96 -7.99
CA LYS A 149 -16.64 -9.64 -7.66
C LYS A 149 -15.47 -8.64 -7.78
N LEU A 150 -15.49 -7.78 -8.79
CA LEU A 150 -14.47 -6.76 -9.04
C LEU A 150 -14.52 -5.62 -8.02
N LEU A 151 -15.72 -5.16 -7.67
CA LEU A 151 -15.89 -4.20 -6.58
C LEU A 151 -15.41 -4.77 -5.24
N LYS A 152 -15.72 -6.05 -4.94
CA LYS A 152 -15.18 -6.74 -3.75
C LYS A 152 -13.66 -6.76 -3.79
N PHE A 153 -13.06 -7.08 -4.93
CA PHE A 153 -11.61 -7.12 -5.10
C PHE A 153 -10.95 -5.76 -4.80
N LEU A 154 -11.42 -4.70 -5.44
CA LEU A 154 -10.90 -3.34 -5.24
C LEU A 154 -11.07 -2.88 -3.79
N TYR A 155 -12.21 -3.20 -3.17
CA TYR A 155 -12.47 -2.94 -1.75
C TYR A 155 -11.43 -3.64 -0.85
N LEU A 156 -11.15 -4.93 -1.09
CA LEU A 156 -10.19 -5.69 -0.30
C LEU A 156 -8.77 -5.12 -0.42
N GLU A 157 -8.37 -4.72 -1.63
CA GLU A 157 -7.09 -4.06 -1.85
C GLU A 157 -7.00 -2.72 -1.12
N ALA A 158 -8.04 -1.88 -1.21
CA ALA A 158 -8.08 -0.60 -0.51
C ALA A 158 -8.02 -0.78 1.02
N LYS A 159 -8.73 -1.78 1.56
CA LYS A 159 -8.68 -2.17 2.97
C LYS A 159 -7.27 -2.59 3.39
N GLU A 160 -6.57 -3.38 2.58
CA GLU A 160 -5.18 -3.77 2.84
C GLU A 160 -4.25 -2.53 2.83
N ASN A 161 -4.38 -1.64 1.84
CA ASN A 161 -3.55 -0.44 1.73
C ASN A 161 -3.76 0.51 2.92
N ILE A 162 -4.98 0.61 3.46
CA ILE A 162 -5.25 1.33 4.72
C ILE A 162 -4.59 0.63 5.90
N ARG A 163 -4.71 -0.71 5.99
CA ARG A 163 -4.08 -1.50 7.07
C ARG A 163 -2.57 -1.32 7.10
N ASN A 164 -1.94 -1.30 5.92
CA ASN A 164 -0.50 -1.17 5.74
C ASN A 164 -0.02 0.29 5.78
N ASN A 165 -0.91 1.27 6.01
CA ASN A 165 -0.62 2.70 6.06
C ASN A 165 -0.12 3.31 4.72
N PHE A 166 -0.35 2.62 3.60
CA PHE A 166 -0.16 3.20 2.26
C PHE A 166 -1.22 4.24 1.93
N TYR A 167 -2.41 4.11 2.54
CA TYR A 167 -3.48 5.10 2.53
C TYR A 167 -3.61 5.75 3.92
N PRO A 168 -2.83 6.80 4.23
CA PRO A 168 -2.95 7.53 5.49
C PRO A 168 -4.32 8.17 5.64
N LEU A 169 -4.95 7.95 6.80
CA LEU A 169 -6.26 8.50 7.13
C LEU A 169 -6.22 9.25 8.46
N SER A 170 -7.04 10.28 8.57
CA SER A 170 -7.38 10.85 9.88
C SER A 170 -8.20 9.85 10.70
N ASN A 171 -8.21 10.04 12.02
CA ASN A 171 -8.95 9.15 12.90
C ASN A 171 -10.45 9.10 12.56
N LEU A 172 -11.06 10.25 12.21
CA LEU A 172 -12.49 10.32 11.85
C LEU A 172 -12.80 9.57 10.55
N GLN A 173 -12.01 9.81 9.50
CA GLN A 173 -12.14 9.09 8.22
C GLN A 173 -12.04 7.58 8.42
N ARG A 174 -11.15 7.14 9.32
CA ARG A 174 -11.00 5.72 9.65
C ARG A 174 -12.23 5.15 10.35
N VAL A 175 -12.89 5.89 11.24
CA VAL A 175 -14.16 5.45 11.86
C VAL A 175 -15.25 5.28 10.81
N GLU A 176 -15.34 6.19 9.84
CA GLU A 176 -16.34 6.09 8.76
C GLU A 176 -16.15 4.85 7.90
N LEU A 177 -14.92 4.56 7.49
CA LEU A 177 -14.61 3.34 6.74
C LEU A 177 -14.76 2.07 7.59
N ASP A 178 -14.47 2.14 8.89
CA ASP A 178 -14.70 1.02 9.81
C ASP A 178 -16.19 0.72 10.02
N LYS A 179 -17.07 1.73 9.93
CA LYS A 179 -18.53 1.52 9.96
C LYS A 179 -19.00 0.72 8.74
N ILE A 180 -18.51 1.07 7.55
CA ILE A 180 -18.87 0.35 6.32
C ILE A 180 -18.35 -1.09 6.38
N GLN A 181 -17.11 -1.29 6.86
CA GLN A 181 -16.57 -2.64 7.10
C GLN A 181 -17.44 -3.44 8.08
N PHE A 182 -17.86 -2.83 9.19
CA PHE A 182 -18.76 -3.48 10.14
C PHE A 182 -20.07 -3.90 9.46
N MET A 183 -20.68 -3.06 8.62
CA MET A 183 -21.91 -3.40 7.89
C MET A 183 -21.72 -4.54 6.87
N LEU A 184 -20.49 -4.72 6.36
CA LEU A 184 -20.14 -5.83 5.46
C LEU A 184 -19.90 -7.15 6.20
N GLU A 185 -19.59 -7.09 7.50
CA GLU A 185 -19.29 -8.24 8.37
C GLU A 185 -20.58 -8.81 9.01
N GLU A 186 -20.58 -10.12 9.30
CA GLU A 186 -21.74 -10.80 9.92
C GLU A 186 -22.09 -10.26 11.32
N ASP A 187 -21.12 -9.65 12.00
CA ASP A 187 -21.28 -9.01 13.31
C ASP A 187 -22.31 -7.87 13.31
N ALA A 188 -22.62 -7.29 12.15
CA ALA A 188 -23.69 -6.29 12.02
C ALA A 188 -25.07 -6.81 12.38
N LYS A 189 -25.30 -8.13 12.30
CA LYS A 189 -26.58 -8.76 12.61
C LYS A 189 -26.79 -8.97 14.11
N THR A 190 -25.70 -9.04 14.89
CA THR A 190 -25.73 -9.48 16.31
C THR A 190 -25.24 -8.42 17.28
N SER A 191 -24.56 -7.38 16.81
CA SER A 191 -23.94 -6.35 17.63
C SER A 191 -24.21 -4.94 17.10
N THR A 192 -23.79 -3.92 17.86
CA THR A 192 -23.79 -2.53 17.37
C THR A 192 -22.38 -2.12 16.99
N PHE A 193 -22.27 -1.22 16.01
CA PHE A 193 -20.97 -0.71 15.56
C PHE A 193 -20.15 -0.19 16.73
N TYR A 194 -20.75 0.61 17.62
CA TYR A 194 -20.08 1.12 18.81
C TYR A 194 -19.47 0.01 19.69
N LYS A 195 -20.15 -1.12 19.90
CA LYS A 195 -19.63 -2.21 20.75
C LYS A 195 -18.41 -2.86 20.12
N VAL A 196 -18.50 -3.21 18.83
CA VAL A 196 -17.40 -3.82 18.07
C VAL A 196 -16.22 -2.85 17.96
N PHE A 197 -16.50 -1.60 17.60
CA PHE A 197 -15.48 -0.55 17.49
C PHE A 197 -14.79 -0.30 18.83
N LYS A 198 -15.54 -0.24 19.94
CA LYS A 198 -14.97 -0.10 21.29
C LYS A 198 -14.02 -1.25 21.62
N GLN A 199 -14.35 -2.48 21.28
CA GLN A 199 -13.47 -3.63 21.49
C GLN A 199 -12.20 -3.52 20.62
N LYS A 200 -12.36 -3.20 19.33
CA LYS A 200 -11.26 -2.96 18.38
C LYS A 200 -10.30 -1.87 18.89
N THR A 201 -10.81 -0.77 19.45
CA THR A 201 -9.94 0.30 19.99
C THR A 201 -9.07 -0.13 21.17
N ARG A 202 -9.44 -1.20 21.89
CA ARG A 202 -8.65 -1.72 23.01
C ARG A 202 -7.46 -2.55 22.53
N THR A 203 -7.60 -3.24 21.40
CA THR A 203 -6.56 -4.10 20.81
C THR A 203 -5.61 -3.34 19.88
N LEU A 204 -5.93 -2.11 19.46
CA LEU A 204 -5.03 -1.31 18.62
C LEU A 204 -3.72 -0.95 19.34
N SER A 205 -2.59 -1.35 18.73
CA SER A 205 -1.23 -1.01 19.15
C SER A 205 -0.95 0.50 19.16
N CYS A 206 -0.04 0.93 20.04
CA CYS A 206 0.37 2.32 20.29
C CYS A 206 0.94 3.06 19.05
N ARG A 207 1.19 2.34 17.95
CA ARG A 207 1.67 2.93 16.68
C ARG A 207 0.58 3.68 15.90
N ASN A 208 -0.68 3.28 16.05
CA ASN A 208 -1.78 4.06 15.48
C ASN A 208 -2.04 5.26 16.40
N SER A 209 -2.13 6.46 15.83
CA SER A 209 -2.40 7.74 16.52
C SER A 209 -3.66 7.75 17.41
N LEU A 210 -4.43 6.67 17.40
CA LEU A 210 -5.67 6.46 18.12
C LEU A 210 -5.47 6.28 19.65
N LYS A 211 -4.29 5.86 20.12
CA LYS A 211 -4.04 5.58 21.56
C LYS A 211 -3.67 6.80 22.41
N ARG A 212 -3.55 8.01 21.83
CA ARG A 212 -3.45 9.23 22.66
C ARG A 212 -4.82 9.45 23.32
N MET A 213 -4.93 9.12 24.60
CA MET A 213 -6.17 9.08 25.43
C MET A 213 -7.21 10.18 25.16
N ARG A 214 -6.80 11.40 24.78
CA ARG A 214 -7.73 12.50 24.46
C ARG A 214 -8.57 12.26 23.19
N ASN A 215 -8.08 11.50 22.23
CA ASN A 215 -8.80 11.24 20.97
C ASN A 215 -9.80 10.09 21.07
N GLN A 216 -9.55 9.12 21.96
CA GLN A 216 -10.37 7.90 22.04
C GLN A 216 -11.82 8.20 22.46
N PHE A 217 -12.03 9.05 23.45
CA PHE A 217 -13.39 9.40 23.92
C PHE A 217 -14.22 10.09 22.82
N GLN A 218 -13.62 11.03 22.09
CA GLN A 218 -14.29 11.73 20.99
C GLN A 218 -14.65 10.78 19.85
N LEU A 219 -13.76 9.85 19.52
CA LEU A 219 -14.00 8.83 18.48
C LEU A 219 -15.08 7.83 18.90
N LEU A 220 -15.09 7.40 20.16
CA LEU A 220 -16.14 6.54 20.70
C LEU A 220 -17.50 7.25 20.72
N LYS A 221 -17.53 8.56 21.02
CA LYS A 221 -18.74 9.38 20.91
C LYS A 221 -19.22 9.47 19.47
N TYR A 222 -18.30 9.70 18.52
CA TYR A 222 -18.63 9.71 17.09
C TYR A 222 -19.18 8.37 16.63
N ALA A 223 -18.52 7.25 16.97
CA ALA A 223 -18.97 5.90 16.64
C ALA A 223 -20.37 5.61 17.20
N ARG A 224 -20.65 6.04 18.44
CA ARG A 224 -21.98 5.90 19.06
C ARG A 224 -23.06 6.72 18.33
N ASN A 225 -22.74 7.94 17.90
CA ASN A 225 -23.68 8.75 17.12
C ASN A 225 -23.95 8.18 15.73
N GLN A 226 -23.04 7.33 15.25
CA GLN A 226 -23.16 6.63 13.99
C GLN A 226 -23.88 5.28 14.13
N ASP A 227 -24.28 4.87 15.35
CA ASP A 227 -25.08 3.67 15.55
C ASP A 227 -26.45 3.84 14.88
N GLY A 228 -26.71 3.01 13.88
CA GLY A 228 -27.90 3.00 13.06
C GLY A 228 -27.66 1.99 11.94
N PHE A 229 -28.57 1.04 11.80
CA PHE A 229 -28.47 0.02 10.76
C PHE A 229 -29.39 0.43 9.61
N GLU A 230 -28.78 0.81 8.50
CA GLU A 230 -29.48 0.91 7.22
C GLU A 230 -29.12 -0.34 6.42
N GLU A 231 -30.14 -1.11 6.04
CA GLU A 231 -29.93 -2.29 5.22
C GLU A 231 -29.50 -1.85 3.82
N LYS A 232 -28.24 -2.13 3.47
CA LYS A 232 -27.64 -1.84 2.17
C LYS A 232 -27.13 -3.14 1.55
N SER A 233 -27.20 -3.24 0.23
CA SER A 233 -26.61 -4.38 -0.47
C SER A 233 -25.09 -4.36 -0.31
N LYS A 234 -24.43 -5.53 -0.38
CA LYS A 234 -22.95 -5.61 -0.32
C LYS A 234 -22.28 -4.81 -1.45
N ILE A 235 -22.90 -4.78 -2.63
CA ILE A 235 -22.42 -3.98 -3.78
C ILE A 235 -22.40 -2.50 -3.44
N ASP A 236 -23.49 -1.99 -2.85
CA ASP A 236 -23.59 -0.57 -2.48
C ASP A 236 -22.60 -0.21 -1.38
N LEU A 237 -22.39 -1.11 -0.42
CA LEU A 237 -21.39 -0.95 0.64
C LEU A 237 -19.96 -0.93 0.09
N TYR A 238 -19.61 -1.80 -0.87
CA TYR A 238 -18.29 -1.75 -1.52
C TYR A 238 -18.08 -0.44 -2.28
N ARG A 239 -19.10 0.01 -3.04
CA ARG A 239 -19.04 1.30 -3.73
C ARG A 239 -18.88 2.46 -2.77
N GLU A 240 -19.66 2.50 -1.70
CA GLU A 240 -19.58 3.55 -0.68
C GLU A 240 -18.18 3.57 -0.04
N TYR A 241 -17.60 2.39 0.23
CA TYR A 241 -16.24 2.30 0.76
C TYR A 241 -15.21 2.88 -0.21
N LEU A 242 -15.28 2.49 -1.48
CA LEU A 242 -14.34 2.91 -2.52
C LEU A 242 -14.46 4.42 -2.79
N GLN A 243 -15.68 4.94 -2.91
CA GLN A 243 -15.94 6.38 -3.04
C GLN A 243 -15.34 7.19 -1.88
N LYS A 244 -15.50 6.71 -0.64
CA LYS A 244 -14.84 7.35 0.51
C LYS A 244 -13.32 7.24 0.43
N CYS A 245 -12.76 6.14 -0.06
CA CYS A 245 -11.32 6.04 -0.30
C CYS A 245 -10.83 7.06 -1.33
N HIS A 246 -11.54 7.19 -2.45
CA HIS A 246 -11.23 8.17 -3.50
C HIS A 246 -11.24 9.62 -2.95
N GLN A 247 -12.20 9.94 -2.08
CA GLN A 247 -12.32 11.26 -1.44
C GLN A 247 -11.28 11.51 -0.34
N PHE A 248 -10.99 10.51 0.48
CA PHE A 248 -10.17 10.68 1.68
C PHE A 248 -8.67 10.52 1.42
N VAL A 249 -8.29 9.80 0.37
CA VAL A 249 -6.93 9.35 0.12
C VAL A 249 -6.40 9.96 -1.18
N PRO A 250 -5.65 11.08 -1.12
CA PRO A 250 -5.06 11.71 -2.31
C PRO A 250 -4.24 10.76 -3.19
N CYS A 251 -3.54 9.81 -2.56
CA CYS A 251 -2.66 8.83 -3.21
C CYS A 251 -3.36 7.49 -3.51
N TYR A 252 -4.70 7.44 -3.59
CA TYR A 252 -5.43 6.23 -3.92
C TYR A 252 -4.98 5.66 -5.28
N GLY A 253 -4.92 4.33 -5.38
CA GLY A 253 -4.49 3.62 -6.59
C GLY A 253 -3.02 3.83 -6.98
N GLY A 254 -2.19 4.42 -6.11
CA GLY A 254 -0.82 4.80 -6.44
C GLY A 254 0.20 3.66 -6.45
N PHE A 255 1.31 3.92 -7.15
CA PHE A 255 2.56 3.19 -7.05
C PHE A 255 3.35 3.67 -5.84
N PHE A 256 3.88 2.75 -5.04
CA PHE A 256 4.53 3.07 -3.78
C PHE A 256 6.00 2.66 -3.78
N TYR A 257 6.89 3.59 -3.45
CA TYR A 257 8.32 3.38 -3.36
C TYR A 257 8.87 3.86 -2.04
N GLU A 258 9.69 3.05 -1.39
CA GLU A 258 10.34 3.46 -0.15
C GLU A 258 11.48 4.44 -0.40
N GLY A 259 11.63 5.38 0.52
CA GLY A 259 12.73 6.33 0.54
C GLY A 259 13.01 6.87 1.94
N GLN A 260 14.01 7.73 2.02
CA GLN A 260 14.43 8.41 3.23
C GLN A 260 14.63 9.90 2.95
N MET A 261 14.29 10.73 3.93
CA MET A 261 14.51 12.16 3.90
C MET A 261 15.22 12.61 5.17
N GLU A 262 16.19 13.50 5.04
CA GLU A 262 16.81 14.16 6.18
C GLU A 262 15.76 14.92 7.01
N ARG A 263 15.87 14.81 8.33
CA ARG A 263 15.05 15.58 9.27
C ARG A 263 15.52 17.01 9.34
N SER A 264 14.59 17.94 9.52
CA SER A 264 14.98 19.29 9.94
C SER A 264 15.62 19.24 11.34
N ILE A 265 16.53 20.19 11.62
CA ILE A 265 17.20 20.30 12.93
C ILE A 265 16.17 20.30 14.08
N ARG A 266 15.04 21.01 13.91
CA ARG A 266 13.95 21.06 14.90
C ARG A 266 13.34 19.67 15.17
N GLU A 267 13.10 18.89 14.11
CA GLU A 267 12.56 17.54 14.24
C GLU A 267 13.59 16.58 14.85
N SER A 268 14.86 16.70 14.50
CA SER A 268 15.93 15.85 15.06
C SER A 268 16.06 16.03 16.58
N ILE A 269 15.97 17.27 17.07
CA ILE A 269 16.00 17.58 18.51
C ILE A 269 14.78 16.97 19.21
N LEU A 270 13.58 17.08 18.64
CA LEU A 270 12.35 16.55 19.22
C LEU A 270 12.35 15.01 19.32
N HIS A 271 12.90 14.34 18.31
CA HIS A 271 12.95 12.88 18.25
C HIS A 271 14.07 12.27 19.09
N LYS A 272 14.95 13.09 19.70
CA LYS A 272 16.10 12.67 20.53
C LYS A 272 17.02 11.65 19.85
N ARG A 273 16.91 11.49 18.53
CA ARG A 273 17.69 10.58 17.69
C ARG A 273 17.87 11.22 16.31
N PHE A 274 19.11 11.29 15.84
CA PHE A 274 19.49 11.81 14.54
C PHE A 274 19.43 10.71 13.48
N TYR A 275 18.23 10.31 13.07
CA TYR A 275 18.05 9.38 11.96
C TYR A 275 17.13 9.97 10.90
N ASP A 276 17.37 9.62 9.65
CA ASP A 276 16.55 10.05 8.52
C ASP A 276 15.12 9.53 8.66
N LYS A 277 14.17 10.36 8.27
CA LYS A 277 12.76 10.02 8.27
C LYS A 277 12.49 9.00 7.16
N LYS A 278 11.95 7.84 7.52
CA LYS A 278 11.44 6.88 6.53
C LYS A 278 10.19 7.43 5.88
N ILE A 279 10.16 7.45 4.56
CA ILE A 279 9.03 7.93 3.77
C ILE A 279 8.61 6.93 2.71
N LEU A 280 7.37 7.08 2.26
CA LEU A 280 6.86 6.43 1.06
C LEU A 280 6.61 7.52 0.01
N VAL A 281 7.13 7.31 -1.19
CA VAL A 281 6.83 8.10 -2.39
C VAL A 281 5.69 7.39 -3.09
N ALA A 282 4.52 8.00 -3.11
CA ALA A 282 3.35 7.52 -3.83
C ALA A 282 3.17 8.31 -5.12
N ILE A 283 2.86 7.64 -6.23
CA ILE A 283 2.59 8.27 -7.52
C ILE A 283 1.29 7.70 -8.08
N ASN A 284 0.33 8.56 -8.42
CA ASN A 284 -0.91 8.16 -9.09
C ASN A 284 -1.30 9.25 -10.11
N GLN A 285 -2.50 9.16 -10.67
CA GLN A 285 -3.05 10.15 -11.60
C GLN A 285 -3.13 11.59 -11.05
N ASN A 286 -3.14 11.78 -9.73
CA ASN A 286 -3.23 13.11 -9.12
C ASN A 286 -1.85 13.78 -8.95
N GLY A 287 -0.76 13.01 -9.07
CA GLY A 287 0.60 13.51 -8.91
C GLY A 287 1.47 12.65 -8.00
N LEU A 288 2.44 13.31 -7.35
CA LEU A 288 3.38 12.70 -6.42
C LEU A 288 3.04 13.09 -4.98
N HIS A 289 3.00 12.10 -4.09
CA HIS A 289 2.71 12.28 -2.68
C HIS A 289 3.85 11.72 -1.82
N LEU A 290 4.23 12.46 -0.78
CA LEU A 290 5.22 12.01 0.21
C LEU A 290 4.51 11.68 1.51
N ILE A 291 4.65 10.44 1.98
CA ILE A 291 4.00 9.93 3.19
C ILE A 291 5.05 9.65 4.25
N ASN A 292 4.84 10.13 5.47
CA ASN A 292 5.69 9.79 6.61
C ASN A 292 5.30 8.40 7.15
N LEU A 293 6.20 7.43 7.12
CA LEU A 293 5.92 6.06 7.59
C LEU A 293 5.92 5.93 9.12
N GLU A 294 6.60 6.84 9.83
CA GLU A 294 6.64 6.80 11.30
C GLU A 294 5.38 7.37 11.93
N CYS A 295 4.75 8.31 11.25
CA CYS A 295 3.44 8.85 11.59
C CYS A 295 2.66 8.96 10.28
N PRO A 296 1.93 7.88 9.90
CA PRO A 296 1.19 7.77 8.64
C PRO A 296 0.36 9.02 8.35
N LYS A 297 0.94 9.93 7.60
CA LYS A 297 0.35 11.21 7.19
C LYS A 297 1.03 11.65 5.91
N ILE A 298 0.24 12.16 4.98
CA ILE A 298 0.74 12.81 3.79
C ILE A 298 1.40 14.13 4.19
N MET A 299 2.70 14.23 3.92
CA MET A 299 3.52 15.43 4.13
C MET A 299 3.36 16.42 2.98
N PHE A 300 3.35 15.90 1.75
CA PHE A 300 3.26 16.68 0.53
C PHE A 300 2.42 15.94 -0.51
N SER A 301 1.65 16.68 -1.30
CA SER A 301 0.94 16.21 -2.49
C SER A 301 1.19 17.25 -3.57
N ILE A 302 1.80 16.85 -4.67
CA ILE A 302 2.31 17.75 -5.70
C ILE A 302 1.72 17.27 -7.03
N PRO A 303 0.82 18.06 -7.63
CA PRO A 303 0.31 17.80 -8.98
C PRO A 303 1.43 17.78 -10.01
N PHE A 304 1.23 17.05 -11.11
CA PHE A 304 2.27 16.93 -12.16
C PHE A 304 2.64 18.26 -12.81
N HIS A 305 1.69 19.18 -12.99
CA HIS A 305 1.98 20.51 -13.55
C HIS A 305 2.89 21.38 -12.66
N ASP A 306 2.93 21.11 -11.35
CA ASP A 306 3.81 21.78 -10.39
C ASP A 306 5.09 20.98 -10.10
N LEU A 307 5.22 19.78 -10.66
CA LEU A 307 6.30 18.85 -10.35
C LEU A 307 7.56 19.19 -11.14
N CYS A 308 8.61 19.61 -10.43
CA CYS A 308 9.96 19.70 -10.97
C CYS A 308 10.87 18.70 -10.26
N TYR A 309 11.47 17.75 -10.98
CA TYR A 309 12.34 16.74 -10.36
C TYR A 309 13.64 16.55 -11.15
N GLY A 310 14.65 15.99 -10.47
CA GLY A 310 15.91 15.60 -11.07
C GLY A 310 16.54 14.43 -10.33
N ILE A 311 17.20 13.53 -11.06
CA ILE A 311 17.88 12.38 -10.46
C ILE A 311 19.37 12.60 -10.55
N LEU A 312 20.03 12.63 -9.39
CA LEU A 312 21.47 12.60 -9.33
C LEU A 312 21.95 11.18 -9.06
N ARG A 313 22.90 10.74 -9.88
CA ARG A 313 23.65 9.52 -9.59
C ARG A 313 24.38 9.69 -8.25
N PRO A 314 24.48 8.62 -7.45
CA PRO A 314 25.28 8.66 -6.25
C PRO A 314 26.70 9.14 -6.56
N LYS A 315 27.28 9.92 -5.65
CA LYS A 315 28.73 10.16 -5.67
C LYS A 315 29.45 8.80 -5.55
N LYS A 316 30.68 8.70 -6.10
CA LYS A 316 31.57 7.56 -5.78
C LYS A 316 31.52 7.38 -4.25
N ASP A 317 31.21 6.18 -3.79
CA ASP A 317 31.08 5.76 -2.38
C ASP A 317 29.68 5.89 -1.71
N CYS A 318 28.63 6.30 -2.43
CA CYS A 318 27.25 6.24 -1.93
C CYS A 318 26.43 5.14 -2.63
N HIS A 319 25.76 4.27 -1.87
CA HIS A 319 24.88 3.22 -2.43
C HIS A 319 23.44 3.69 -2.71
N HIS A 320 23.09 4.92 -2.32
CA HIS A 320 21.74 5.48 -2.49
C HIS A 320 21.74 6.52 -3.61
N TYR A 321 20.84 6.34 -4.57
CA TYR A 321 20.55 7.38 -5.54
C TYR A 321 19.73 8.47 -4.87
N CYS A 322 19.97 9.72 -5.27
CA CYS A 322 19.26 10.86 -4.72
C CYS A 322 18.28 11.39 -5.76
N PHE A 323 17.00 11.31 -5.43
CA PHE A 323 15.89 11.90 -6.16
C PHE A 323 15.62 13.28 -5.58
N TYR A 324 15.86 14.33 -6.37
CA TYR A 324 15.60 15.70 -5.99
C TYR A 324 14.21 16.10 -6.44
N LEU A 325 13.45 16.63 -5.50
CA LEU A 325 12.11 17.14 -5.73
C LEU A 325 12.12 18.64 -5.45
N LYS A 326 11.96 19.45 -6.49
CA LYS A 326 11.79 20.90 -6.36
C LYS A 326 10.30 21.20 -6.39
N ILE A 327 9.81 21.75 -5.28
CA ILE A 327 8.43 22.24 -5.16
C ILE A 327 8.46 23.71 -5.59
N SER A 328 7.52 24.12 -6.43
CA SER A 328 7.46 25.42 -7.12
C SER A 328 7.55 26.65 -6.19
N SER A 329 7.31 26.50 -4.87
CA SER A 329 7.28 27.62 -3.91
C SER A 329 8.32 27.63 -2.78
N ASP A 330 9.04 26.53 -2.44
CA ASP A 330 10.21 26.57 -1.53
C ASP A 330 11.00 25.25 -1.47
N LYS A 331 12.31 25.35 -1.19
CA LYS A 331 13.32 24.30 -0.84
C LYS A 331 13.22 22.93 -1.54
N THR A 332 14.21 22.66 -2.39
CA THR A 332 14.48 21.32 -2.92
C THR A 332 14.56 20.28 -1.81
N LYS A 333 13.76 19.22 -1.93
CA LYS A 333 13.79 18.05 -1.05
C LYS A 333 14.68 16.99 -1.65
N GLN A 334 15.54 16.40 -0.83
CA GLN A 334 16.37 15.27 -1.20
C GLN A 334 15.72 14.01 -0.66
N ILE A 335 15.45 13.06 -1.56
CA ILE A 335 14.90 11.76 -1.24
C ILE A 335 15.96 10.72 -1.61
N PHE A 336 16.42 9.98 -0.61
CA PHE A 336 17.35 8.87 -0.80
C PHE A 336 16.55 7.59 -1.00
N THR A 337 16.77 6.89 -2.10
CA THR A 337 16.02 5.66 -2.44
C THR A 337 16.87 4.69 -3.25
N HIS A 338 16.54 3.41 -3.15
CA HIS A 338 17.09 2.36 -4.01
C HIS A 338 16.36 2.23 -5.35
N TYR A 339 15.24 2.95 -5.53
CA TYR A 339 14.33 2.77 -6.67
C TYR A 339 14.17 4.01 -7.58
N PRO A 340 15.22 4.84 -7.79
CA PRO A 340 15.07 6.12 -8.51
C PRO A 340 14.58 5.95 -9.95
N SER A 341 15.05 4.92 -10.65
CA SER A 341 14.70 4.67 -12.05
C SER A 341 13.29 4.11 -12.20
N PHE A 342 12.77 3.42 -11.18
CA PHE A 342 11.37 3.00 -11.17
C PHE A 342 10.46 4.21 -10.93
N ILE A 343 10.79 5.06 -9.95
CA ILE A 343 10.11 6.33 -9.71
C ILE A 343 10.09 7.19 -10.98
N GLU A 344 11.24 7.36 -11.64
CA GLU A 344 11.36 8.14 -12.87
C GLU A 344 10.46 7.62 -13.99
N LYS A 345 10.49 6.30 -14.23
CA LYS A 345 9.69 5.67 -15.27
C LYS A 345 8.20 5.82 -14.99
N THR A 346 7.78 5.64 -13.74
CA THR A 346 6.38 5.82 -13.34
C THR A 346 5.93 7.28 -13.53
N LEU A 347 6.76 8.25 -13.11
CA LEU A 347 6.50 9.67 -13.37
C LEU A 347 6.37 9.98 -14.86
N GLN A 348 7.30 9.48 -15.69
CA GLN A 348 7.26 9.67 -17.13
C GLN A 348 5.98 9.08 -17.74
N GLN A 349 5.54 7.91 -17.28
CA GLN A 349 4.31 7.30 -17.78
C GLN A 349 3.07 8.15 -17.47
N PHE A 350 2.93 8.68 -16.25
CA PHE A 350 1.79 9.56 -15.95
C PHE A 350 1.88 10.92 -16.66
N ILE A 351 3.06 11.55 -16.72
CA ILE A 351 3.25 12.87 -17.35
C ILE A 351 3.02 12.78 -18.87
N ILE A 352 3.40 11.68 -19.52
CA ILE A 352 3.11 11.47 -20.95
C ILE A 352 1.62 11.29 -21.18
N ASN A 353 0.93 10.53 -20.31
CA ASN A 353 -0.50 10.24 -20.46
C ASN A 353 -1.41 11.44 -20.12
N GLU A 354 -0.90 12.50 -19.47
CA GLU A 354 -1.63 13.77 -19.27
C GLU A 354 -1.63 14.69 -20.50
N LYS A 355 -0.75 14.46 -21.49
CA LYS A 355 -0.66 15.23 -22.73
C LYS A 355 -1.39 14.53 -23.86
#